data_AF-A0A815NB66-F1
#
_entry.id   AF-A0A815NB66-F1
#
_cell.length_a   1.000
_cell.length_b   1.000
_cell.length_c   1.000
_cell.angle_alpha   90.00
_cell.angle_beta   90.00
_cell.angle_gamma   90.00
#
_symmetry.space_group_name_H-M   'P 1'
#
loop_
_entity.id
_entity.type
_entity.pdbx_description
1 polymer ?
#
loop_
_entity_poly.entity_id
_entity_poly.type
_entity_poly.pdbx_seq_one_letter_code
_entity_poly.pdbx_strand_id
1 'polypeptide(L)'
;MAIASIQRYYLVFHRTFFDKYIIFFHYVPLSFCVIYPIILYSFLVTKYSCITDFVYSSWTCGGACYLYEPVLGSIDWIFNGCVNVVLSILATSLIITRVLIQKCRATTQRSIWNRSRRIIIQLVALSTLYMLVWVPCVICFVITLFRSVPILSSLYSSYLSYYQYLSSLLCPFVCLAGLPEVRRALNNVKPLNKQIVHDIRQVAENIKNQHRNCLESDS
;
A
#
# COMPACT_ATOMS: atom_id res chain seq x y z
N MET A 1 -7.64 4.10 -0.34
CA MET A 1 -6.94 4.07 0.97
C MET A 1 -7.79 4.65 2.10
N ALA A 2 -8.37 5.84 1.93
CA ALA A 2 -9.13 6.53 2.99
C ALA A 2 -10.25 5.67 3.63
N ILE A 3 -11.09 5.02 2.82
CA ILE A 3 -12.19 4.17 3.33
C ILE A 3 -11.68 2.98 4.14
N ALA A 4 -10.61 2.31 3.68
CA ALA A 4 -10.02 1.20 4.41
C ALA A 4 -9.46 1.65 5.78
N SER A 5 -8.89 2.85 5.86
CA SER A 5 -8.44 3.44 7.12
C SER A 5 -9.59 3.73 8.08
N ILE A 6 -10.67 4.33 7.57
CA ILE A 6 -11.88 4.62 8.35
C ILE A 6 -12.54 3.33 8.83
N GLN A 7 -12.67 2.33 7.97
CA GLN A 7 -13.26 1.05 8.33
C GLN A 7 -12.45 0.34 9.43
N ARG A 8 -11.12 0.29 9.30
CA ARG A 8 -10.24 -0.28 10.32
C ARG A 8 -10.34 0.48 11.64
N TYR A 9 -10.51 1.79 11.59
CA TYR A 9 -10.78 2.60 12.78
C TYR A 9 -12.08 2.16 13.46
N TYR A 10 -13.21 2.13 12.74
CA TYR A 10 -14.49 1.72 13.34
C TYR A 10 -14.46 0.30 13.91
N LEU A 11 -13.77 -0.64 13.24
CA LEU A 11 -13.65 -2.01 13.69
C LEU A 11 -12.89 -2.14 15.01
N VAL A 12 -11.88 -1.29 15.26
CA VAL A 12 -11.08 -1.32 16.50
C VAL A 12 -11.82 -0.66 17.67
N PHE A 13 -12.54 0.44 17.43
CA PHE A 13 -13.10 1.27 18.50
C PHE A 13 -14.58 1.00 18.80
N HIS A 14 -15.35 0.63 17.77
CA HIS A 14 -16.80 0.56 17.83
C HIS A 14 -17.31 -0.77 17.27
N ARG A 15 -16.66 -1.87 17.67
CA ARG A 15 -16.95 -3.22 17.13
C ARG A 15 -18.43 -3.59 17.19
N THR A 16 -19.11 -3.36 18.31
CA THR A 16 -20.54 -3.68 18.49
C THR A 16 -21.46 -2.85 17.58
N PHE A 17 -21.13 -1.58 17.35
CA PHE A 17 -21.87 -0.73 16.42
C PHE A 17 -21.59 -1.11 14.97
N PHE A 18 -20.33 -1.44 14.65
CA PHE A 18 -19.91 -1.85 13.32
C PHE A 18 -20.58 -3.17 12.90
N ASP A 19 -20.65 -4.15 13.79
CA ASP A 19 -21.29 -5.45 13.52
C ASP A 19 -22.79 -5.27 13.16
N LYS A 20 -23.48 -4.29 13.77
CA LYS A 20 -24.89 -4.00 13.47
C LYS A 20 -25.10 -3.34 12.12
N TYR A 21 -24.15 -2.53 11.65
CA TYR A 21 -24.28 -1.72 10.42
C TYR A 21 -23.22 -2.04 9.37
N ILE A 22 -22.72 -3.29 9.37
CA ILE A 22 -21.63 -3.72 8.50
C ILE A 22 -21.95 -3.52 7.01
N ILE A 23 -23.20 -3.73 6.61
CA ILE A 23 -23.67 -3.53 5.23
C ILE A 23 -23.45 -2.07 4.81
N PHE A 24 -23.86 -1.12 5.65
CA PHE A 24 -23.80 0.29 5.33
C PHE A 24 -22.37 0.86 5.39
N PHE A 25 -21.56 0.46 6.37
CA PHE A 25 -20.22 1.04 6.54
C PHE A 25 -19.12 0.31 5.76
N HIS A 26 -19.33 -0.96 5.39
CA HIS A 26 -18.35 -1.73 4.63
C HIS A 26 -18.73 -1.90 3.17
N TYR A 27 -19.92 -2.48 2.90
CA TYR A 27 -20.28 -2.90 1.55
C TYR A 27 -20.67 -1.72 0.66
N VAL A 28 -21.40 -0.73 1.18
CA VAL A 28 -21.80 0.43 0.38
C VAL A 28 -20.60 1.26 -0.12
N PRO A 29 -19.63 1.67 0.73
CA PRO A 29 -18.48 2.44 0.26
C PRO A 29 -17.56 1.61 -0.66
N LEU A 30 -17.40 0.32 -0.37
CA LEU A 30 -16.61 -0.58 -1.21
C LEU A 30 -17.24 -0.75 -2.59
N SER A 31 -18.55 -1.01 -2.62
CA SER A 31 -19.34 -1.13 -3.86
C SER A 31 -19.28 0.16 -4.66
N PHE A 32 -19.45 1.30 -4.02
CA PHE A 32 -19.30 2.60 -4.67
C PHE A 32 -17.90 2.77 -5.28
N CYS A 33 -16.83 2.49 -4.53
CA CYS A 33 -15.46 2.59 -5.05
C CYS A 33 -15.13 1.65 -6.20
N VAL A 34 -15.86 0.55 -6.37
CA VAL A 34 -15.65 -0.40 -7.48
C VAL A 34 -16.54 -0.07 -8.66
N ILE A 35 -17.83 0.16 -8.43
CA ILE A 35 -18.83 0.37 -9.48
C ILE A 35 -18.67 1.76 -10.13
N TYR A 36 -18.44 2.80 -9.33
CA TYR A 36 -18.27 4.18 -9.83
C TYR A 36 -17.20 4.31 -10.92
N PRO A 37 -15.93 3.89 -10.72
CA PRO A 37 -14.91 4.04 -11.75
C PRO A 37 -15.21 3.17 -12.97
N ILE A 38 -15.78 1.97 -12.81
CA ILE A 38 -16.16 1.11 -13.94
C ILE A 38 -17.17 1.82 -14.83
N ILE A 39 -18.25 2.35 -14.26
CA ILE A 39 -19.30 3.03 -15.03
C ILE A 39 -18.74 4.31 -15.66
N LEU A 40 -18.04 5.14 -14.88
CA LEU A 40 -17.51 6.42 -15.34
C LEU A 40 -16.52 6.23 -16.48
N TYR A 41 -15.51 5.38 -16.31
CA TYR A 41 -14.49 5.17 -17.33
C TYR A 41 -15.04 4.44 -18.56
N SER A 42 -15.97 3.49 -18.40
CA SER A 42 -16.64 2.86 -19.55
C SER A 42 -17.43 3.88 -20.37
N PHE A 43 -18.13 4.81 -19.70
CA PHE A 43 -18.86 5.88 -20.37
C PHE A 43 -17.92 6.83 -21.12
N LEU A 44 -16.85 7.31 -20.45
CA LEU A 44 -15.87 8.22 -21.04
C LEU A 44 -15.17 7.59 -22.26
N VAL A 45 -14.77 6.32 -22.16
CA VAL A 45 -14.10 5.62 -23.27
C VAL A 45 -15.03 5.38 -24.46
N THR A 46 -16.30 5.04 -24.23
CA THR A 46 -17.23 4.72 -25.33
C THR A 46 -17.84 5.94 -26.01
N LYS A 47 -18.03 7.06 -25.27
CA LYS A 47 -18.68 8.26 -25.80
C LYS A 47 -17.69 9.31 -26.32
N TYR A 48 -16.46 9.34 -25.81
CA TYR A 48 -15.48 10.35 -26.19
C TYR A 48 -14.47 9.78 -27.20
N SER A 49 -14.86 9.75 -28.47
CA SER A 49 -13.95 9.38 -29.57
C SER A 49 -13.17 10.60 -30.04
N CYS A 50 -11.86 10.47 -30.17
CA CYS A 50 -10.98 11.51 -30.69
C CYS A 50 -9.95 10.90 -31.66
N ILE A 51 -9.38 11.72 -32.54
CA ILE A 51 -8.31 11.31 -33.45
C ILE A 51 -6.99 11.58 -32.72
N THR A 52 -6.30 10.51 -32.28
CA THR A 52 -5.01 10.63 -31.59
C THR A 52 -3.87 10.22 -32.49
N ASP A 53 -2.87 11.09 -32.59
CA ASP A 53 -1.58 10.73 -33.18
C ASP A 53 -0.77 9.94 -32.14
N PHE A 54 -0.58 8.64 -32.38
CA PHE A 54 0.18 7.79 -31.48
C PHE A 54 1.68 7.91 -31.74
N VAL A 55 2.42 8.38 -30.73
CA VAL A 55 3.88 8.42 -30.75
C VAL A 55 4.40 7.10 -30.19
N TYR A 56 4.82 6.18 -31.06
CA TYR A 56 5.31 4.85 -30.67
C TYR A 56 6.66 4.85 -29.94
N SER A 57 7.34 6.00 -29.81
CA SER A 57 8.62 6.12 -29.11
C SER A 57 8.51 6.36 -27.61
N SER A 58 7.30 6.54 -27.06
CA SER A 58 7.10 6.67 -25.61
C SER A 58 6.88 5.32 -24.93
N TRP A 59 7.36 5.20 -23.70
CA TRP A 59 7.17 4.01 -22.84
C TRP A 59 5.70 3.65 -22.61
N THR A 60 4.82 4.65 -22.66
CA THR A 60 3.37 4.50 -22.66
C THR A 60 2.85 4.82 -24.06
N CYS A 61 2.43 3.80 -24.80
CA CYS A 61 1.76 3.97 -26.08
C CYS A 61 0.25 3.90 -25.87
N GLY A 62 -0.44 5.00 -26.12
CA GLY A 62 -1.90 5.08 -26.06
C GLY A 62 -2.45 5.32 -24.65
N GLY A 63 -3.10 6.47 -24.47
CA GLY A 63 -3.99 6.76 -23.35
C GLY A 63 -5.44 6.85 -23.83
N ALA A 64 -6.40 6.79 -22.90
CA ALA A 64 -7.78 7.08 -23.23
C ALA A 64 -7.92 8.53 -23.72
N CYS A 65 -8.66 8.74 -24.81
CA CYS A 65 -8.85 10.05 -25.45
C CYS A 65 -9.20 11.19 -24.47
N TYR A 66 -10.09 10.92 -23.52
CA TYR A 66 -10.55 11.92 -22.56
C TYR A 66 -9.44 12.46 -21.64
N LEU A 67 -8.33 11.73 -21.47
CA LEU A 67 -7.19 12.17 -20.66
C LEU A 67 -6.37 13.27 -21.34
N TYR A 68 -6.37 13.31 -22.67
CA TYR A 68 -5.71 14.35 -23.44
C TYR A 68 -6.54 15.62 -23.54
N GLU A 69 -7.85 15.52 -23.32
CA GLU A 69 -8.72 16.68 -23.24
C GLU A 69 -8.48 17.41 -21.91
N PRO A 70 -8.04 18.69 -21.93
CA PRO A 70 -7.59 19.37 -20.72
C PRO A 70 -8.68 19.49 -19.66
N VAL A 71 -9.96 19.65 -20.06
CA VAL A 71 -11.08 19.80 -19.12
C VAL A 71 -11.42 18.47 -18.44
N LEU A 72 -11.66 17.42 -19.22
CA LEU A 72 -12.06 16.11 -18.68
C LEU A 72 -10.92 15.46 -17.90
N GLY A 73 -9.69 15.52 -18.41
CA GLY A 73 -8.51 15.04 -17.72
C GLY A 73 -8.28 15.76 -16.38
N SER A 74 -8.47 17.09 -16.35
CA SER A 74 -8.35 17.85 -15.10
C SER A 74 -9.44 17.50 -14.09
N ILE A 75 -10.69 17.34 -14.52
CA ILE A 75 -11.79 16.94 -13.63
C ILE A 75 -11.52 15.56 -13.01
N ASP A 76 -11.18 14.57 -13.84
CA ASP A 76 -10.86 13.22 -13.37
C ASP A 76 -9.73 13.25 -12.35
N TRP A 77 -8.65 13.96 -12.68
CA TRP A 77 -7.49 14.05 -11.81
C TRP A 77 -7.79 14.80 -10.49
N ILE A 78 -8.60 15.86 -10.53
CA ILE A 78 -8.99 16.61 -9.32
C ILE A 78 -9.85 15.75 -8.40
N PHE A 79 -10.89 15.12 -8.93
CA PHE A 79 -11.84 14.35 -8.10
C PHE A 79 -11.28 12.99 -7.68
N ASN A 80 -10.63 12.25 -8.56
CA ASN A 80 -10.13 10.91 -8.25
C ASN A 80 -8.72 10.93 -7.64
N GLY A 81 -7.90 11.92 -8.01
CA GLY A 81 -6.57 12.14 -7.45
C GLY A 81 -6.59 13.04 -6.22
N CYS A 82 -6.74 14.36 -6.45
CA CYS A 82 -6.60 15.38 -5.40
C CYS A 82 -7.51 15.15 -4.19
N VAL A 83 -8.82 15.00 -4.42
CA VAL A 83 -9.79 14.83 -3.31
C VAL A 83 -9.46 13.58 -2.50
N ASN A 84 -9.10 12.48 -3.14
CA ASN A 84 -8.73 11.24 -2.47
C ASN A 84 -7.45 11.41 -1.61
N VAL A 85 -6.46 12.15 -2.11
CA VAL A 85 -5.24 12.48 -1.35
C VAL A 85 -5.57 13.35 -0.14
N VAL A 86 -6.36 14.42 -0.31
CA VAL A 86 -6.79 15.28 0.81
C VAL A 86 -7.57 14.50 1.86
N LEU A 87 -8.53 13.68 1.44
CA LEU A 87 -9.29 12.81 2.35
C LEU A 87 -8.38 11.81 3.07
N SER A 88 -7.36 11.26 2.39
CA SER A 88 -6.38 10.39 3.02
C SER A 88 -5.55 11.12 4.07
N ILE A 89 -5.14 12.37 3.82
CA ILE A 89 -4.42 13.21 4.79
C ILE A 89 -5.26 13.43 6.04
N LEU A 90 -6.51 13.87 5.84
CA LEU A 90 -7.44 14.14 6.93
C LEU A 90 -7.74 12.87 7.74
N ALA A 91 -7.97 11.75 7.07
CA ALA A 91 -8.21 10.48 7.75
C ALA A 91 -7.00 10.05 8.59
N THR A 92 -5.79 10.16 8.04
CA THR A 92 -4.58 9.76 8.76
C THR A 92 -4.25 10.70 9.92
N SER A 93 -4.42 12.01 9.75
CA SER A 93 -4.20 12.97 10.84
C SER A 93 -5.19 12.76 11.99
N LEU A 94 -6.47 12.50 11.69
CA LEU A 94 -7.48 12.15 12.69
C LEU A 94 -7.11 10.88 13.45
N ILE A 95 -6.65 9.84 12.75
CA ILE A 95 -6.24 8.59 13.36
C ILE A 95 -5.03 8.81 14.27
N ILE A 96 -3.99 9.52 13.82
CA ILE A 96 -2.80 9.81 14.63
C ILE A 96 -3.19 10.58 15.90
N THR A 97 -3.99 11.64 15.78
CA THR A 97 -4.45 12.43 16.93
C THR A 97 -5.20 11.56 17.95
N ARG A 98 -6.12 10.70 17.48
CA ARG A 98 -6.86 9.79 18.36
C ARG A 98 -5.95 8.77 19.05
N VAL A 99 -4.94 8.27 18.35
CA VAL A 99 -3.95 7.33 18.91
C VAL A 99 -3.13 8.01 20.01
N LEU A 100 -2.73 9.27 19.83
CA LEU A 100 -2.04 10.04 20.86
C LEU A 100 -2.92 10.24 22.10
N ILE A 101 -4.19 10.62 21.91
CA ILE A 101 -5.16 10.77 23.02
C ILE A 101 -5.37 9.44 23.74
N GLN A 102 -5.52 8.34 23.00
CA GLN A 102 -5.76 7.03 23.59
C GLN A 102 -4.53 6.50 24.31
N LYS A 103 -3.31 6.79 23.82
CA LYS A 103 -2.07 6.48 24.54
C LYS A 103 -2.07 7.10 25.95
N CYS A 104 -2.56 8.32 26.09
CA CYS A 104 -2.67 8.99 27.40
C CYS A 104 -3.72 8.34 28.31
N ARG A 105 -4.80 7.74 27.75
CA ARG A 105 -5.86 7.07 28.52
C ARG A 105 -5.62 5.57 28.76
N ALA A 106 -4.76 4.92 27.95
CA ALA A 106 -4.60 3.47 27.89
C ALA A 106 -3.70 2.86 28.98
N THR A 107 -3.20 3.66 29.93
CA THR A 107 -2.45 3.17 31.10
C THR A 107 -3.21 2.06 31.85
N THR A 108 -4.55 2.05 31.78
CA THR A 108 -5.42 1.07 32.45
C THR A 108 -5.67 -0.23 31.67
N GLN A 109 -5.50 -0.28 30.32
CA GLN A 109 -5.83 -1.47 29.50
C GLN A 109 -4.69 -1.89 28.56
N ARG A 110 -3.60 -2.38 29.17
CA ARG A 110 -2.33 -2.72 28.50
C ARG A 110 -2.43 -3.82 27.43
N SER A 111 -3.31 -4.80 27.61
CA SER A 111 -3.46 -5.94 26.68
C SER A 111 -4.10 -5.55 25.34
N ILE A 112 -5.22 -4.82 25.39
CA ILE A 112 -5.93 -4.34 24.19
C ILE A 112 -5.06 -3.33 23.43
N TRP A 113 -4.35 -2.45 24.15
CA TRP A 113 -3.43 -1.47 23.57
C TRP A 113 -2.33 -2.11 22.72
N ASN A 114 -1.71 -3.19 23.19
CA ASN A 114 -0.63 -3.86 22.46
C ASN A 114 -1.10 -4.46 21.13
N ARG A 115 -2.35 -4.93 21.04
CA ARG A 115 -2.94 -5.42 19.79
C ARG A 115 -3.27 -4.27 18.84
N SER A 116 -3.95 -3.22 19.34
CA SER A 116 -4.33 -2.06 18.53
C SER A 116 -3.13 -1.30 17.99
N ARG A 117 -2.05 -1.15 18.79
CA ARG A 117 -0.83 -0.44 18.40
C ARG A 117 -0.20 -1.01 17.11
N ARG A 118 -0.23 -2.32 16.91
CA ARG A 118 0.36 -2.94 15.70
C ARG A 118 -0.42 -2.59 14.44
N ILE A 119 -1.74 -2.69 14.50
CA ILE A 119 -2.64 -2.33 13.39
C ILE A 119 -2.49 -0.85 13.06
N ILE A 120 -2.39 0.01 14.09
CA ILE A 120 -2.15 1.44 13.93
C ILE A 120 -0.81 1.70 13.24
N ILE A 121 0.28 1.07 13.68
CA ILE A 121 1.61 1.25 13.06
C ILE A 121 1.57 0.85 11.58
N GLN A 122 0.93 -0.29 11.26
CA GLN A 122 0.76 -0.71 9.87
C GLN A 122 -0.04 0.31 9.05
N LEU A 123 -1.10 0.87 9.62
CA LEU A 123 -1.93 1.85 8.94
C LEU A 123 -1.18 3.17 8.70
N VAL A 124 -0.42 3.63 9.71
CA VAL A 124 0.45 4.80 9.58
C VAL A 124 1.52 4.54 8.52
N ALA A 125 2.15 3.37 8.51
CA ALA A 125 3.16 3.02 7.50
C ALA A 125 2.56 3.03 6.08
N LEU A 126 1.38 2.44 5.87
CA LEU A 126 0.68 2.47 4.60
C LEU A 126 0.31 3.90 4.19
N SER A 127 -0.16 4.72 5.12
CA SER A 127 -0.49 6.11 4.80
C SER A 127 0.74 6.93 4.47
N THR A 128 1.85 6.76 5.20
CA THR A 128 3.10 7.47 4.91
C THR A 128 3.62 7.07 3.54
N LEU A 129 3.59 5.78 3.21
CA LEU A 129 3.96 5.29 1.89
C LEU A 129 3.09 5.91 0.79
N TYR A 130 1.77 5.93 0.98
CA TYR A 130 0.85 6.56 0.04
C TYR A 130 1.15 8.07 -0.12
N MET A 131 1.37 8.77 0.99
CA MET A 131 1.69 10.20 0.98
C MET A 131 3.00 10.51 0.26
N LEU A 132 4.05 9.74 0.51
CA LEU A 132 5.34 9.90 -0.15
C LEU A 132 5.24 9.76 -1.67
N VAL A 133 4.33 8.91 -2.15
CA VAL A 133 4.14 8.66 -3.57
C VAL A 133 3.21 9.71 -4.21
N TRP A 134 2.08 10.01 -3.57
CA TRP A 134 1.02 10.83 -4.17
C TRP A 134 1.20 12.33 -3.98
N VAL A 135 1.78 12.78 -2.86
CA VAL A 135 1.94 14.23 -2.62
C VAL A 135 2.84 14.90 -3.66
N PRO A 136 4.01 14.35 -4.04
CA PRO A 136 4.83 14.95 -5.10
C PRO A 136 4.09 15.02 -6.42
N CYS A 137 3.35 13.96 -6.78
CA CYS A 137 2.52 13.93 -7.98
C CYS A 137 1.48 15.06 -7.97
N VAL A 138 0.82 15.25 -6.81
CA VAL A 138 -0.22 16.26 -6.68
C VAL A 138 0.33 17.66 -6.77
N ILE A 139 1.43 17.94 -6.09
CA ILE A 139 2.10 19.25 -6.12
C ILE A 139 2.53 19.58 -7.54
N CYS A 140 3.19 18.65 -8.25
CA CYS A 140 3.62 18.87 -9.63
C CYS A 140 2.43 19.19 -10.54
N PHE A 141 1.35 18.42 -10.46
CA PHE A 141 0.17 18.66 -11.29
C PHE A 141 -0.49 20.01 -10.99
N VAL A 142 -0.67 20.38 -9.72
CA VAL A 142 -1.26 21.66 -9.34
C VAL A 142 -0.41 22.82 -9.86
N ILE A 143 0.92 22.72 -9.75
CA ILE A 143 1.82 23.74 -10.33
C ILE A 143 1.63 23.81 -11.85
N THR A 144 1.57 22.68 -12.56
CA THR A 144 1.36 22.67 -14.01
C THR A 144 0.00 23.23 -14.44
N LEU A 145 -1.02 23.11 -13.57
CA LEU A 145 -2.36 23.63 -13.84
C LEU A 145 -2.38 25.17 -13.83
N PHE A 146 -1.64 25.80 -12.91
CA PHE A 146 -1.56 27.26 -12.81
C PHE A 146 -0.44 27.86 -13.66
N ARG A 147 0.62 27.10 -13.94
CA ARG A 147 1.79 27.57 -14.67
C ARG A 147 2.30 26.48 -15.61
N SER A 148 2.30 26.77 -16.91
CA SER A 148 2.92 25.89 -17.89
C SER A 148 4.43 25.87 -17.71
N VAL A 149 4.95 24.85 -17.00
CA VAL A 149 6.38 24.60 -16.80
C VAL A 149 6.74 23.30 -17.52
N PRO A 150 7.34 23.34 -18.72
CA PRO A 150 7.58 22.15 -19.55
C PRO A 150 8.42 21.08 -18.85
N ILE A 151 9.41 21.50 -18.06
CA ILE A 151 10.29 20.60 -17.30
C ILE A 151 9.48 19.76 -16.31
N LEU A 152 8.50 20.38 -15.63
CA LEU A 152 7.68 19.71 -14.62
C LEU A 152 6.71 18.71 -15.26
N SER A 153 6.16 19.06 -16.43
CA SER A 153 5.31 18.16 -17.23
C SER A 153 6.08 16.93 -17.74
N SER A 154 7.32 17.14 -18.21
CA SER A 154 8.21 16.05 -18.63
C SER A 154 8.59 15.14 -17.46
N LEU A 155 8.94 15.72 -16.30
CA LEU A 155 9.25 14.96 -15.09
C LEU A 155 8.04 14.16 -14.58
N TYR A 156 6.85 14.76 -14.64
CA TYR A 156 5.61 14.09 -14.27
C TYR A 156 5.33 12.88 -15.15
N SER A 157 5.33 13.07 -16.47
CA SER A 157 5.01 12.01 -17.44
C SER A 157 6.06 10.90 -17.48
N SER A 158 7.34 11.24 -17.31
CA SER A 158 8.46 10.27 -17.43
C SER A 158 8.75 9.50 -16.14
N TYR A 159 8.49 10.07 -14.96
CA TYR A 159 8.92 9.47 -13.69
C TYR A 159 7.78 9.37 -12.66
N LEU A 160 7.10 10.48 -12.35
CA LEU A 160 6.14 10.52 -11.24
C LEU A 160 4.90 9.68 -11.50
N SER A 161 4.44 9.60 -12.75
CA SER A 161 3.37 8.71 -13.18
C SER A 161 3.66 7.25 -12.80
N TYR A 162 4.89 6.78 -13.01
CA TYR A 162 5.30 5.42 -12.69
C TYR A 162 5.51 5.18 -11.20
N TYR A 163 5.88 6.22 -10.46
CA TYR A 163 6.09 6.13 -9.02
C TYR A 163 4.82 5.70 -8.28
N GLN A 164 3.64 5.98 -8.84
CA GLN A 164 2.35 5.51 -8.31
C GLN A 164 2.24 3.99 -8.23
N TYR A 165 2.81 3.26 -9.19
CA TYR A 165 2.82 1.80 -9.19
C TYR A 165 3.63 1.21 -8.03
N LEU A 166 4.65 1.94 -7.55
CA LEU A 166 5.43 1.53 -6.39
C LEU A 166 4.54 1.40 -5.14
N SER A 167 3.53 2.26 -5.00
CA SER A 167 2.58 2.18 -3.89
C SER A 167 1.76 0.89 -3.92
N SER A 168 1.27 0.50 -5.10
CA SER A 168 0.52 -0.75 -5.30
C SER A 168 1.41 -1.97 -5.07
N LEU A 169 2.66 -1.92 -5.52
CA LEU A 169 3.63 -3.00 -5.35
C LEU A 169 4.01 -3.20 -3.88
N LEU A 170 4.26 -2.11 -3.14
CA LEU A 170 4.72 -2.17 -1.75
C LEU A 170 3.59 -2.40 -0.73
N CYS A 171 2.34 -2.05 -1.07
CA CYS A 171 1.17 -2.26 -0.22
C CYS A 171 1.04 -3.69 0.35
N PRO A 172 1.09 -4.77 -0.44
CA PRO A 172 1.00 -6.13 0.08
C PRO A 172 2.15 -6.46 1.03
N PHE A 173 3.38 -5.99 0.78
CA PHE A 173 4.52 -6.24 1.66
C PHE A 173 4.35 -5.54 3.02
N VAL A 174 3.90 -4.28 3.02
CA VAL A 174 3.58 -3.56 4.27
C VAL A 174 2.44 -4.25 5.01
N CYS A 175 1.44 -4.78 4.28
CA CYS A 175 0.35 -5.54 4.89
C CYS A 175 0.81 -6.86 5.50
N LEU A 176 1.66 -7.59 4.78
CA LEU A 176 2.22 -8.86 5.19
C LEU A 176 3.13 -8.70 6.41
N ALA A 177 3.94 -7.65 6.45
CA ALA A 177 4.79 -7.31 7.59
C ALA A 177 3.98 -7.00 8.88
N GLY A 178 2.74 -6.54 8.73
CA GLY A 178 1.83 -6.25 9.83
C GLY A 178 1.13 -7.47 10.43
N LEU A 179 1.04 -8.59 9.70
CA LEU A 179 0.34 -9.80 10.13
C LEU A 179 1.14 -10.58 11.20
N PRO A 180 0.62 -10.76 12.42
CA PRO A 180 1.32 -11.49 13.48
C PRO A 180 1.51 -12.97 13.15
N GLU A 181 0.64 -13.57 12.36
CA GLU A 181 0.70 -14.96 11.90
C GLU A 181 1.93 -15.18 11.02
N VAL A 182 2.17 -14.27 10.07
CA VAL A 182 3.35 -14.33 9.19
C VAL A 182 4.63 -14.17 9.99
N ARG A 183 4.65 -13.23 10.96
CA ARG A 183 5.80 -13.06 11.84
C ARG A 183 6.06 -14.28 12.72
N ARG A 184 5.01 -14.95 13.20
CA ARG A 184 5.12 -16.21 13.95
C ARG A 184 5.66 -17.32 13.04
N ALA A 185 5.14 -17.46 11.83
CA ALA A 185 5.62 -18.42 10.85
C ALA A 185 7.11 -18.20 10.54
N LEU A 186 7.53 -16.97 10.24
CA LEU A 186 8.93 -16.60 10.04
C LEU A 186 9.80 -16.89 11.27
N ASN A 187 9.31 -16.59 12.47
CA ASN A 187 10.03 -16.89 13.71
C ASN A 187 10.12 -18.39 13.99
N ASN A 188 9.17 -19.21 13.50
CA ASN A 188 9.20 -20.67 13.62
C ASN A 188 10.11 -21.32 12.55
N VAL A 189 10.32 -20.66 11.41
CA VAL A 189 11.29 -21.12 10.38
C VAL A 189 12.74 -20.86 10.82
N LYS A 190 13.00 -19.83 11.62
CA LYS A 190 14.34 -19.54 12.16
C LYS A 190 14.97 -20.68 12.99
N PRO A 191 14.28 -21.31 13.96
CA PRO A 191 14.83 -22.45 14.68
C PRO A 191 14.97 -23.67 13.78
N LEU A 192 14.06 -23.87 12.81
CA LEU A 192 14.18 -24.96 11.84
C LEU A 192 15.44 -24.84 10.98
N ASN A 193 15.78 -23.63 10.53
CA ASN A 193 17.00 -23.38 9.77
C ASN A 193 18.26 -23.58 10.63
N LYS A 194 18.21 -23.23 11.93
CA LYS A 194 19.31 -23.53 12.86
C LYS A 194 19.49 -25.03 13.11
N GLN A 195 18.39 -25.77 13.22
CA GLN A 195 18.41 -27.22 13.39
C GLN A 195 19.01 -27.92 12.16
N ILE A 196 18.54 -27.58 10.96
CA ILE A 196 19.06 -28.15 9.71
C ILE A 196 20.55 -27.85 9.52
N VAL A 197 21.00 -26.63 9.82
CA VAL A 197 22.42 -26.26 9.74
C VAL A 197 23.26 -27.04 10.77
N HIS A 198 22.71 -27.30 11.96
CA HIS A 198 23.38 -28.12 12.97
C HIS A 198 23.51 -29.59 12.53
N ASP A 199 22.43 -30.17 11.99
CA ASP A 199 22.41 -31.57 11.53
C ASP A 199 23.38 -31.80 10.35
N ILE A 200 23.42 -30.86 9.39
CA ILE A 200 24.39 -30.90 8.28
C ILE A 200 25.84 -30.83 8.81
N ARG A 201 26.11 -29.99 9.82
CA ARG A 201 27.45 -29.89 10.42
C ARG A 201 27.84 -31.19 11.13
N GLN A 202 26.92 -31.84 11.85
CA GLN A 202 27.17 -33.13 12.49
C GLN A 202 27.48 -34.24 11.47
N VAL A 203 26.72 -34.31 10.37
CA VAL A 203 26.99 -35.29 9.30
C VAL A 203 28.35 -35.06 8.66
N ALA A 204 28.73 -33.79 8.41
CA ALA A 204 30.04 -33.45 7.89
C ALA A 204 31.19 -33.84 8.83
N GLU A 205 31.03 -33.65 10.15
CA GLU A 205 32.03 -34.08 11.14
C GLU A 205 32.14 -35.60 11.23
N ASN A 206 31.02 -36.34 11.16
CA ASN A 206 31.03 -37.79 11.14
C ASN A 206 31.74 -38.35 9.90
N ILE A 207 31.48 -37.81 8.71
CA ILE A 207 32.17 -38.20 7.47
C ILE A 207 33.68 -37.91 7.58
N LYS A 208 34.06 -36.76 8.15
CA LYS A 208 35.46 -36.39 8.35
C LYS A 208 36.18 -37.33 9.32
N ASN A 209 35.53 -37.73 10.41
CA ASN A 209 36.09 -38.68 11.37
C ASN A 209 36.20 -40.09 10.78
N GLN A 210 35.18 -40.53 10.03
CA GLN A 210 35.20 -41.83 9.36
C GLN A 210 36.34 -41.91 8.33
N HIS A 211 36.57 -40.84 7.56
CA HIS A 211 37.68 -40.80 6.62
C HIS A 211 39.05 -40.82 7.32
N ARG A 212 39.19 -40.16 8.48
CA ARG A 212 40.43 -40.18 9.26
C ARG A 212 40.75 -41.58 9.78
N ASN A 213 39.73 -42.29 10.30
CA ASN A 213 39.89 -43.66 10.79
C ASN A 213 40.30 -44.65 9.68
N CYS A 214 39.83 -44.45 8.44
CA CYS A 214 40.26 -45.27 7.31
C CYS A 214 41.72 -45.03 6.90
N LEU A 215 42.24 -43.81 7.09
CA LEU A 215 43.64 -43.51 6.78
C LEU A 215 44.60 -44.09 7.83
N GLU A 216 44.18 -44.17 9.09
CA GLU A 216 44.97 -44.78 10.18
C GLU A 216 44.99 -46.31 10.12
N SER A 217 44.02 -46.96 9.47
CA SER A 217 44.00 -48.42 9.31
C SER A 217 44.91 -48.95 8.19
N ASP A 218 45.32 -48.09 7.26
CA ASP A 218 46.16 -48.44 6.11
C ASP A 218 47.66 -48.15 6.35
N SER A 219 48.01 -47.56 7.50
CA SER A 219 49.38 -47.23 7.94
C SER A 219 49.88 -48.17 9.03
#